data_AF-A0A497QR55-F1
#
_entry.id   AF-A0A497QR55-F1
#
_cell.length_a   1.000
_cell.length_b   1.000
_cell.length_c   1.000
_cell.angle_alpha   90.00
_cell.angle_beta   90.00
_cell.angle_gamma   90.00
#
_symmetry.space_group_name_H-M   'P 1'
#
loop_
_entity.id
_entity.type
_entity.pdbx_description
1 polymer ?
#
loop_
_entity_poly.entity_id
_entity_poly.type
_entity_poly.pdbx_seq_one_letter_code
_entity_poly.pdbx_strand_id
1 'polypeptide(L)' 'MARGRRSISTQKKKEKKVNIQQGSGIRCPKCGESTHVNNSVPLPNKSIMRRYRECNACGHRFMTEEVIKRDTTPRKK' A
#
# COMPACT_ATOMS: atom_id res chain seq x y z
N MET A 1 -24.03 5.14 42.94
CA MET A 1 -23.48 4.08 42.06
C MET A 1 -23.38 4.64 40.63
N ALA A 2 -22.17 4.72 40.08
CA ALA A 2 -21.86 5.41 38.82
C ALA A 2 -22.28 4.60 37.58
N ARG A 3 -22.95 5.23 36.60
CA ARG A 3 -23.18 4.64 35.28
C ARG A 3 -22.32 5.38 34.26
N GLY A 4 -21.21 4.74 33.90
CA GLY A 4 -20.19 5.26 32.99
C GLY A 4 -20.70 5.48 31.56
N ARG A 5 -20.21 6.56 30.96
CA ARG A 5 -20.42 6.98 29.56
C ARG A 5 -19.73 5.99 28.62
N ARG A 6 -20.46 5.40 27.65
CA ARG A 6 -19.87 4.63 26.55
C ARG A 6 -19.55 5.57 25.39
N SER A 7 -18.26 5.86 25.21
CA SER A 7 -17.74 6.63 24.08
C SER A 7 -17.70 5.74 22.84
N ILE A 8 -18.52 6.03 21.84
CA ILE A 8 -18.47 5.37 20.52
C ILE A 8 -17.34 6.04 19.72
N SER A 9 -16.20 5.37 19.61
CA SER A 9 -15.03 5.86 18.88
C SER A 9 -15.32 5.94 17.37
N THR A 10 -15.37 7.16 16.84
CA THR A 10 -15.56 7.44 15.41
C THR A 10 -14.29 7.10 14.63
N GLN A 11 -14.33 6.01 13.85
CA GLN A 11 -13.23 5.64 12.97
C GLN A 11 -13.22 6.56 11.73
N LYS A 12 -12.40 7.60 11.77
CA LYS A 12 -12.20 8.59 10.69
C LYS A 12 -11.51 7.91 9.49
N LYS A 13 -12.27 7.58 8.46
CA LYS A 13 -11.79 6.91 7.23
C LYS A 13 -10.92 7.87 6.43
N LYS A 14 -9.60 7.74 6.54
CA LYS A 14 -8.60 8.59 5.88
C LYS A 14 -8.46 8.13 4.42
N GLU A 15 -9.01 8.90 3.49
CA GLU A 15 -8.86 8.67 2.05
C GLU A 15 -7.38 8.80 1.67
N LYS A 16 -6.71 7.65 1.56
CA LYS A 16 -5.29 7.57 1.17
C LYS A 16 -5.20 7.79 -0.33
N LYS A 17 -4.66 8.94 -0.74
CA LYS A 17 -4.18 9.18 -2.11
C LYS A 17 -3.27 8.03 -2.52
N VAL A 18 -3.65 7.35 -3.60
CA VAL A 18 -2.89 6.23 -4.11
C VAL A 18 -1.92 6.73 -5.18
N ASN A 19 -0.65 6.49 -4.94
CA ASN A 19 0.42 6.75 -5.90
C ASN A 19 0.67 5.49 -6.74
N ILE A 20 0.47 5.58 -8.05
CA ILE A 20 0.67 4.50 -9.02
C ILE A 20 2.05 4.69 -9.64
N GLN A 21 3.05 3.91 -9.18
CA GLN A 21 4.41 3.94 -9.75
C GLN A 21 4.86 2.52 -10.08
N GLN A 22 5.04 2.25 -11.37
CA GLN A 22 5.56 0.99 -11.90
C GLN A 22 7.10 1.04 -11.95
N GLY A 23 7.76 0.04 -11.38
CA GLY A 23 9.05 -0.43 -11.91
C GLY A 23 10.37 0.24 -11.47
N SER A 24 10.36 1.29 -10.65
CA SER A 24 11.59 1.80 -10.00
C SER A 24 11.38 1.86 -8.49
N GLY A 25 12.31 1.26 -7.74
CA GLY A 25 12.16 1.00 -6.30
C GLY A 25 11.61 2.21 -5.53
N ILE A 26 10.37 2.09 -5.04
CA ILE A 26 9.69 3.20 -4.37
C ILE A 26 10.46 3.54 -3.09
N ARG A 27 10.86 4.80 -2.99
CA ARG A 27 11.57 5.35 -1.83
C ARG A 27 10.61 5.76 -0.73
N CYS A 28 11.11 5.79 0.49
CA CYS A 28 10.33 6.23 1.63
C CYS A 28 9.98 7.72 1.49
N PRO A 29 8.70 8.11 1.55
CA PRO A 29 8.32 9.53 1.45
C PRO A 29 8.73 10.35 2.68
N LYS A 30 9.18 9.71 3.76
CA LYS A 30 9.64 10.41 4.97
C LYS A 30 11.14 10.67 4.99
N CYS A 31 11.95 9.69 4.61
CA CYS A 31 13.41 9.77 4.75
C CYS A 31 14.18 9.48 3.46
N GLY A 32 13.49 9.18 2.35
CA GLY A 32 14.12 8.89 1.05
C GLY A 32 14.78 7.51 0.93
N GLU A 33 14.87 6.76 2.03
CA GLU A 33 15.51 5.45 2.08
C GLU A 33 14.73 4.33 1.36
N SER A 34 15.40 3.19 1.22
CA SER A 34 14.83 2.00 0.60
C SER A 34 13.62 1.44 1.36
N THR A 35 12.67 0.87 0.62
CA THR A 35 11.46 0.28 1.19
C THR A 35 11.26 -1.13 0.66
N HIS A 36 10.72 -2.01 1.49
CA HIS A 36 10.38 -3.38 1.11
C HIS A 36 8.86 -3.55 1.08
N VAL A 37 8.38 -4.52 0.31
CA VAL A 37 6.96 -4.90 0.27
C VAL A 37 6.70 -5.90 1.40
N ASN A 38 5.86 -5.52 2.35
CA ASN A 38 5.49 -6.37 3.48
C ASN A 38 4.25 -7.23 3.15
N ASN A 39 3.24 -6.65 2.48
CA ASN A 39 2.03 -7.39 2.10
C ASN A 39 1.50 -6.92 0.75
N SER A 40 0.80 -7.81 0.05
CA SER A 40 0.30 -7.56 -1.29
C SER A 40 -1.13 -8.08 -1.42
N VAL A 41 -2.06 -7.18 -1.73
CA VAL A 41 -3.48 -7.48 -1.85
C VAL A 41 -3.93 -7.23 -3.29
N PRO A 42 -4.38 -8.26 -4.03
CA PRO A 42 -4.99 -8.06 -5.34
C PRO A 42 -6.33 -7.33 -5.18
N LEU A 43 -6.58 -6.33 -6.02
CA LEU A 43 -7.88 -5.65 -6.08
C LEU A 43 -8.83 -6.41 -7.04
N PRO A 44 -10.17 -6.24 -6.88
CA PRO A 44 -11.16 -6.96 -7.70
C PRO A 44 -11.01 -6.69 -9.20
N ASN A 45 -10.52 -5.50 -9.57
CA ASN A 45 -10.07 -5.21 -10.92
C ASN A 45 -8.72 -5.91 -11.11
N LYS A 46 -8.75 -7.15 -11.63
CA LYS A 46 -7.66 -8.13 -11.83
C LYS A 46 -6.34 -7.63 -12.46
N SER A 47 -6.27 -6.35 -12.77
CA SER A 47 -5.11 -5.63 -13.32
C SER A 47 -4.45 -4.69 -12.30
N ILE A 48 -4.96 -4.58 -11.08
CA ILE A 48 -4.41 -3.69 -10.05
C ILE A 48 -4.04 -4.50 -8.79
N MET A 49 -2.85 -4.27 -8.27
CA MET A 49 -2.37 -4.85 -7.03
C MET A 49 -1.97 -3.77 -6.05
N ARG A 50 -2.53 -3.82 -4.85
CA ARG A 50 -2.16 -2.94 -3.76
C ARG A 50 -1.01 -3.56 -2.99
N ARG A 51 0.13 -2.87 -2.92
CA ARG A 51 1.29 -3.27 -2.11
C ARG A 51 1.38 -2.40 -0.86
N TYR A 52 1.56 -3.04 0.28
CA TYR A 52 1.87 -2.43 1.56
C TYR A 52 3.38 -2.46 1.73
N ARG A 53 3.98 -1.29 1.87
CA ARG A 53 5.43 -1.10 1.94
C ARG A 53 5.84 -0.56 3.29
N GLU A 54 7.01 -0.96 3.75
CA GLU A 54 7.65 -0.48 4.97
C GLU A 54 9.08 -0.02 4.67
N CYS A 55 9.47 1.10 5.26
CA CYS A 55 10.84 1.61 5.13
C CYS A 55 11.80 0.86 6.06
N ASN A 56 12.93 0.43 5.50
CA ASN A 56 13.97 -0.29 6.25
C ASN A 56 14.71 0.58 7.29
N ALA A 57 14.73 1.91 7.09
CA ALA A 57 15.45 2.82 7.97
C ALA A 57 14.57 3.44 9.06
N CYS A 58 13.40 3.99 8.69
CA CYS A 58 12.53 4.71 9.64
C CYS A 58 11.28 3.95 10.05
N GLY A 59 11.04 2.74 9.52
CA GLY A 59 9.85 1.94 9.82
C GLY A 59 8.53 2.52 9.29
N HIS A 60 8.58 3.57 8.46
CA HIS A 60 7.37 4.20 7.95
C HIS A 60 6.61 3.27 7.00
N ARG A 61 5.34 3.02 7.31
CA ARG A 61 4.44 2.15 6.54
C ARG A 61 3.51 2.94 5.63
N PHE A 62 3.48 2.59 4.36
CA PHE A 62 2.61 3.22 3.36
C PHE A 62 2.11 2.20 2.33
N MET A 63 1.19 2.63 1.46
CA MET A 63 0.54 1.76 0.47
C MET A 63 0.71 2.35 -0.92
N THR A 64 0.88 1.48 -1.91
CA THR A 64 0.97 1.84 -3.33
C THR A 64 0.06 0.92 -4.14
N GLU A 65 -0.52 1.41 -5.22
CA GLU A 65 -1.23 0.54 -6.17
C GLU A 65 -0.41 0.45 -7.45
N GLU A 66 -0.23 -0.77 -7.92
CA GLU A 66 0.53 -1.05 -9.12
C GLU A 66 -0.37 -1.75 -10.11
N VAL A 67 -0.43 -1.21 -11.33
CA VAL A 67 -1.13 -1.87 -12.43
C VAL A 67 -0.25 -3.02 -12.90
N ILE A 68 -0.73 -4.25 -12.74
CA ILE A 68 -0.10 -5.45 -13.29
C ILE A 68 -0.59 -5.59 -14.72
N LYS A 69 0.23 -5.17 -15.67
CA LYS A 69 0.06 -5.62 -17.05
C LYS A 69 0.52 -7.08 -17.08
N ARG A 70 -0.37 -7.99 -17.49
CA ARG A 70 0.06 -9.33 -17.86
C ARG A 70 0.80 -9.14 -19.18
N ASP A 71 2.13 -9.12 -19.14
CA ASP A 71 2.92 -9.30 -20.34
C ASP A 71 2.61 -10.68 -20.89
N THR A 72 1.58 -10.78 -21.73
CA THR A 72 1.40 -11.88 -22.67
C THR A 72 2.42 -11.69 -23.78
N THR A 73 3.71 -11.66 -23.44
CA THR A 73 4.74 -11.85 -24.46
C THR A 73 4.77 -13.36 -24.71
N PRO A 74 4.30 -13.84 -25.88
CA PRO A 74 4.52 -15.23 -26.22
C PRO A 74 6.04 -15.43 -26.23
N ARG A 75 6.52 -16.27 -25.32
CA ARG A 75 7.92 -16.71 -25.27
C ARG A 75 8.19 -17.37 -26.62
N LYS A 76 8.82 -16.66 -27.56
CA LYS A 76 9.23 -17.24 -28.84
C LYS A 76 10.13 -18.44 -28.51
N LYS A 77 9.68 -19.63 -28.88
CA LYS A 77 10.48 -20.86 -28.89
C LYS A 77 11.47 -20.80 -30.04
#